data_AF-S8EBU5-F1
#
_entry.id   AF-S8EBU5-F1
#
_cell.length_a   1.000
_cell.length_b   1.000
_cell.length_c   1.000
_cell.angle_alpha   90.00
_cell.angle_beta   90.00
_cell.angle_gamma   90.00
#
_symmetry.space_group_name_H-M   'P 1'
#
loop_
_entity.id
_entity.type
_entity.pdbx_description
1 polymer ?
#
loop_
_entity_poly.entity_id
_entity_poly.type
_entity_poly.pdbx_seq_one_letter_code
_entity_poly.pdbx_strand_id
1 'polypeptide(L)'
;MSNKPRDHLPPEGMQLRDNFRKTYEVIAPSEEACDKLYEDIKKISGTTWYTKKRHGNWLDKMRKRRDASQSRARKIATLKSWLFSVPNPTLLDIRRWATELNTEEIWVFSQVNSQLF
;
A
#
# COMPACT_ATOMS: atom_id res chain seq x y z
N MET A 1 14.25 31.90 -13.68
CA MET A 1 14.01 30.49 -13.32
C MET A 1 12.60 30.14 -13.76
N SER A 2 12.44 29.26 -14.74
CA SER A 2 11.12 28.88 -15.26
C SER A 2 10.37 28.09 -14.18
N ASN A 3 9.29 28.69 -13.66
CA ASN A 3 8.31 28.03 -12.80
C ASN A 3 7.57 27.03 -13.69
N LYS A 4 8.18 25.86 -13.94
CA LYS A 4 7.47 24.77 -14.62
C LYS A 4 6.26 24.46 -13.74
N PRO A 5 5.03 24.55 -14.28
CA PRO A 5 3.85 24.11 -13.54
C PRO A 5 4.15 22.71 -13.05
N ARG A 6 3.88 22.39 -11.79
CA ARG A 6 3.96 20.99 -11.36
C ARG A 6 3.00 20.23 -12.27
N ASP A 7 3.57 19.40 -13.16
CA ASP A 7 2.86 18.62 -14.18
C ASP A 7 1.90 17.66 -13.50
N HIS A 8 0.71 18.16 -13.16
CA HIS A 8 -0.32 17.44 -12.46
C HIS A 8 -1.30 16.83 -13.45
N LEU A 9 -1.74 15.63 -13.13
CA LEU A 9 -2.78 14.96 -13.90
C LEU A 9 -4.06 15.82 -13.84
N PRO A 10 -4.79 16.02 -14.95
CA PRO A 10 -6.09 16.67 -14.88
C PRO A 10 -6.97 15.99 -13.82
N PRO A 11 -7.91 16.73 -13.20
CA PRO A 11 -8.76 16.19 -12.14
C PRO A 11 -9.46 14.87 -12.53
N GLU A 12 -9.95 14.79 -13.76
CA GLU A 12 -10.58 13.59 -14.33
C GLU A 12 -9.63 12.39 -14.37
N GLY A 13 -8.37 12.60 -14.78
CA GLY A 13 -7.35 11.56 -14.77
C GLY A 13 -6.96 11.15 -13.34
N MET A 14 -6.95 12.08 -12.38
CA MET A 14 -6.72 11.75 -10.97
C MET A 14 -7.85 10.88 -10.42
N GLN A 15 -9.10 11.24 -10.73
CA GLN A 15 -10.27 10.48 -10.31
C GLN A 15 -10.26 9.06 -10.89
N LEU A 16 -9.89 8.89 -12.16
CA LEU A 16 -9.71 7.55 -12.74
C LEU A 16 -8.66 6.72 -12.00
N ARG A 17 -7.51 7.31 -11.68
CA ARG A 17 -6.46 6.62 -10.91
C ARG A 17 -6.92 6.23 -9.51
N ASP A 18 -7.66 7.10 -8.84
CA ASP A 18 -8.12 6.83 -7.49
C ASP A 18 -9.24 5.79 -7.47
N ASN A 19 -10.15 5.83 -8.45
CA ASN A 19 -11.15 4.77 -8.64
C ASN A 19 -10.47 3.43 -8.91
N PHE A 20 -9.53 3.39 -9.85
CA PHE A 20 -8.76 2.19 -10.14
C PHE A 20 -8.00 1.68 -8.92
N ARG A 21 -7.36 2.57 -8.15
CA ARG A 21 -6.67 2.19 -6.91
C ARG A 21 -7.62 1.54 -5.91
N LYS A 22 -8.81 2.10 -5.71
CA LYS A 22 -9.83 1.54 -4.80
C LYS A 22 -10.30 0.17 -5.29
N THR A 23 -10.59 0.03 -6.58
CA THR A 23 -11.03 -1.25 -7.16
C THR A 23 -9.98 -2.35 -7.00
N TYR A 24 -8.70 -2.03 -7.15
CA TYR A 24 -7.58 -2.98 -7.10
C TYR A 24 -6.72 -2.84 -5.84
N GLU A 25 -7.32 -2.38 -4.74
CA GLU A 25 -6.62 -2.23 -3.47
C GLU A 25 -6.16 -3.58 -2.93
N VAL A 26 -7.02 -4.59 -3.04
CA VAL A 26 -6.81 -5.92 -2.49
C VAL A 26 -6.29 -6.90 -3.54
N ILE A 27 -6.74 -6.76 -4.80
CA ILE A 27 -6.48 -7.68 -5.90
C ILE A 27 -5.53 -7.03 -6.91
N ALA A 28 -4.62 -7.81 -7.49
CA ALA A 28 -3.77 -7.32 -8.56
C ALA A 28 -4.57 -7.05 -9.84
N PRO A 29 -4.45 -5.86 -10.45
CA PRO A 29 -5.07 -5.61 -11.75
C PRO A 29 -4.41 -6.46 -12.82
N SER A 30 -5.18 -6.87 -13.83
CA SER A 30 -4.64 -7.51 -15.02
C SER A 30 -3.83 -6.52 -15.87
N GLU A 31 -3.03 -7.05 -16.80
CA GLU A 31 -2.25 -6.21 -17.73
C GLU A 31 -3.19 -5.38 -18.62
N GLU A 32 -4.28 -5.98 -19.11
CA GLU A 32 -5.27 -5.29 -19.93
C GLU A 32 -5.96 -4.15 -19.18
N ALA A 33 -6.26 -4.34 -17.89
CA ALA A 33 -6.85 -3.29 -17.06
C ALA A 33 -5.88 -2.13 -16.86
N CYS A 34 -4.59 -2.41 -16.70
CA CYS A 34 -3.54 -1.39 -16.60
C CYS A 34 -3.39 -0.61 -17.91
N ASP A 35 -3.29 -1.31 -19.05
CA ASP A 35 -3.14 -0.68 -20.36
C ASP A 35 -4.38 0.14 -20.75
N LYS A 36 -5.58 -0.34 -20.43
CA LYS A 36 -6.82 0.43 -20.62
C LYS A 36 -6.80 1.73 -19.82
N LEU A 37 -6.43 1.68 -18.54
CA LEU A 37 -6.30 2.88 -17.71
C LEU A 37 -5.27 3.86 -18.30
N TYR A 38 -4.16 3.35 -18.83
CA TYR A 38 -3.16 4.19 -19.48
C TYR A 38 -3.74 4.95 -20.68
N GLU A 39 -4.41 4.24 -21.59
CA GLU A 39 -5.00 4.87 -22.79
C GLU A 39 -6.12 5.85 -22.43
N ASP A 40 -6.95 5.56 -21.42
CA ASP A 40 -8.02 6.46 -20.98
C ASP A 40 -7.45 7.76 -20.38
N ILE A 41 -6.43 7.65 -19.53
CA ILE A 41 -5.74 8.82 -18.97
C ILE A 41 -5.03 9.62 -20.07
N LYS A 42 -4.41 8.94 -21.03
CA LYS A 42 -3.71 9.58 -22.17
C LYS A 42 -4.69 10.41 -23.00
N LYS A 43 -5.88 9.86 -23.31
CA LYS A 43 -6.96 10.59 -24.01
C LYS A 43 -7.38 11.85 -23.25
N ILE A 44 -7.57 11.76 -21.93
CA ILE A 44 -7.95 12.91 -21.08
C ILE A 44 -6.84 13.96 -21.01
N SER A 45 -5.60 13.52 -20.84
CA SER A 45 -4.48 14.45 -20.68
C SER A 45 -4.17 15.24 -21.95
N GLY A 46 -4.55 14.73 -23.13
CA GLY A 46 -4.32 15.39 -24.42
C GLY A 46 -2.84 15.67 -24.75
N THR A 47 -1.90 15.27 -23.89
CA THR A 47 -0.52 15.73 -23.89
C THR A 47 0.48 14.61 -23.60
N THR A 48 1.70 14.81 -24.09
CA THR A 48 2.82 13.85 -24.09
C THR A 48 3.51 13.67 -22.73
N TRP A 49 3.14 14.42 -21.70
CA TRP A 49 3.84 14.36 -20.40
C TRP A 49 3.47 13.11 -19.59
N TYR A 50 2.27 12.54 -19.80
CA TYR A 50 1.84 11.30 -19.16
C TYR A 50 2.37 10.09 -19.94
N THR A 51 3.58 9.68 -19.57
CA THR A 51 4.28 8.59 -20.27
C THR A 51 3.95 7.21 -19.71
N LYS A 52 4.11 6.18 -20.55
CA LYS A 52 4.01 4.77 -20.11
C LYS A 52 4.97 4.46 -18.95
N LYS A 53 6.14 5.13 -18.90
CA LYS A 53 7.08 5.07 -17.75
C LYS A 53 6.47 5.62 -16.46
N ARG A 54 5.83 6.80 -16.48
CA ARG A 54 5.17 7.37 -15.28
C ARG A 54 4.00 6.50 -14.82
N HIS A 55 3.26 5.90 -15.76
CA HIS A 55 2.21 4.95 -15.45
C HIS A 55 2.76 3.68 -14.77
N GLY A 56 3.79 3.05 -15.35
CA GLY A 56 4.44 1.88 -14.76
C GLY A 56 5.02 2.14 -13.38
N ASN A 57 5.68 3.29 -13.17
CA ASN A 57 6.18 3.69 -11.85
C ASN A 57 5.05 3.84 -10.81
N TRP A 58 3.89 4.31 -11.23
CA TRP A 58 2.73 4.44 -10.35
C TRP A 58 2.12 3.06 -10.00
N LEU A 59 2.00 2.16 -10.98
CA LEU A 59 1.58 0.78 -10.75
C LEU A 59 2.51 0.05 -9.78
N ASP A 60 3.82 0.23 -9.93
CA ASP A 60 4.81 -0.38 -9.03
C ASP A 60 4.67 0.13 -7.59
N LYS A 61 4.47 1.45 -7.43
CA LYS A 61 4.17 2.04 -6.11
C LYS A 61 2.89 1.48 -5.50
N MET A 62 1.84 1.27 -6.30
CA MET A 62 0.60 0.66 -5.83
C MET A 62 0.83 -0.78 -5.36
N ARG A 63 1.51 -1.60 -6.17
CA ARG A 63 1.86 -2.97 -5.82
C ARG A 63 2.64 -3.04 -4.50
N LYS A 64 3.70 -2.26 -4.36
CA LYS A 64 4.49 -2.19 -3.12
C LYS A 64 3.65 -1.81 -1.89
N ARG A 65 2.73 -0.85 -2.04
CA ARG A 65 1.82 -0.44 -0.95
C ARG A 65 0.86 -1.56 -0.56
N ARG A 66 0.27 -2.25 -1.54
CA ARG A 66 -0.60 -3.40 -1.29
C ARG A 66 0.16 -4.51 -0.58
N ASP A 67 1.33 -4.88 -1.09
CA ASP A 67 2.13 -5.97 -0.53
C ASP A 67 2.56 -5.64 0.91
N ALA A 68 2.90 -4.38 1.19
CA ALA A 68 3.16 -3.91 2.55
C ALA A 68 1.92 -3.97 3.46
N SER A 69 0.74 -3.59 2.94
CA SER A 69 -0.53 -3.68 3.67
C SER A 69 -0.89 -5.13 4.00
N GLN A 70 -0.77 -6.04 3.02
CA GLN A 70 -1.02 -7.46 3.22
C GLN A 70 -0.02 -8.09 4.20
N SER A 71 1.27 -7.74 4.10
CA SER A 71 2.30 -8.16 5.05
C SER A 71 1.94 -7.71 6.47
N ARG A 72 1.56 -6.43 6.65
CA ARG A 72 1.11 -5.91 7.94
C ARG A 72 -0.13 -6.65 8.47
N ALA A 73 -1.12 -6.90 7.63
CA ALA A 73 -2.33 -7.64 8.02
C ALA A 73 -2.00 -9.07 8.49
N ARG A 74 -1.09 -9.76 7.79
CA ARG A 74 -0.59 -11.09 8.21
C ARG A 74 0.11 -11.02 9.56
N LYS A 75 1.01 -10.06 9.76
CA LYS A 75 1.70 -9.87 11.06
C LYS A 75 0.71 -9.62 12.19
N ILE A 76 -0.32 -8.79 11.98
CA ILE A 76 -1.37 -8.53 12.97
C ILE A 76 -2.17 -9.80 13.28
N ALA A 77 -2.55 -10.57 12.26
CA ALA A 77 -3.27 -11.83 12.46
C ALA A 77 -2.44 -12.83 13.28
N THR A 78 -1.15 -12.96 12.98
CA THR A 78 -0.22 -13.80 13.76
C THR A 78 -0.10 -13.32 15.20
N LEU A 79 0.07 -12.01 15.44
CA LEU A 79 0.10 -11.45 16.79
C LEU A 79 -1.18 -11.75 17.57
N LYS A 80 -2.35 -11.62 16.95
CA LYS A 80 -3.63 -11.95 17.61
C LYS A 80 -3.69 -13.42 18.01
N SER A 81 -3.22 -14.32 17.16
CA SER A 81 -3.15 -15.75 17.48
C SER A 81 -2.22 -16.04 18.65
N TRP A 82 -1.07 -15.38 18.72
CA TRP A 82 -0.14 -15.54 19.84
C TRP A 82 -0.68 -14.94 21.13
N LEU A 83 -1.29 -13.76 21.08
CA LEU A 83 -1.94 -13.11 22.23
C LEU A 83 -3.08 -13.94 22.80
N PHE A 84 -3.84 -14.64 21.96
CA PHE A 84 -4.86 -15.57 22.42
C PHE A 84 -4.27 -16.69 23.30
N SER A 85 -3.05 -17.16 22.97
CA SER A 85 -2.35 -18.20 23.72
C SER A 85 -1.60 -17.65 24.95
N VAL A 86 -1.15 -16.40 24.87
CA VAL A 86 -0.39 -15.70 25.92
C VAL A 86 -1.01 -14.32 26.14
N PRO A 87 -2.07 -14.21 26.98
CA PRO A 87 -2.82 -12.96 27.16
C PRO A 87 -2.02 -11.85 27.84
N ASN A 88 -1.05 -12.21 28.67
CA ASN A 88 -0.17 -11.29 29.39
C ASN A 88 1.30 -11.54 28.98
N PRO A 89 1.70 -11.15 27.76
CA PRO A 89 3.04 -11.41 27.28
C PRO A 89 4.08 -10.60 28.06
N THR A 90 5.20 -11.23 28.37
CA THR A 90 6.35 -10.54 28.97
C THR A 90 7.09 -9.73 27.92
N LEU A 91 8.02 -8.86 28.35
CA LEU A 91 8.93 -8.18 27.42
C LEU A 91 9.74 -9.18 26.57
N LEU A 92 10.10 -10.35 27.12
CA LEU A 92 10.82 -11.38 26.38
C LEU A 92 9.96 -11.97 25.25
N ASP A 93 8.67 -12.19 25.50
CA ASP A 93 7.73 -12.65 24.47
C ASP A 93 7.61 -11.63 23.34
N ILE A 94 7.53 -10.34 23.68
CA ILE A 94 7.45 -9.25 22.70
C ILE A 94 8.71 -9.19 21.83
N ARG A 95 9.90 -9.34 22.42
CA ARG A 95 11.17 -9.40 21.66
C ARG A 95 11.22 -10.59 20.72
N ARG A 96 10.81 -11.77 21.19
CA ARG A 96 10.75 -12.99 20.38
C ARG A 96 9.79 -12.79 19.20
N TRP A 97 8.57 -12.31 19.46
CA TRP A 97 7.57 -12.05 18.43
C TRP A 97 8.04 -11.02 17.40
N ALA A 98 8.72 -9.96 17.82
CA ALA A 98 9.30 -8.97 16.92
C ALA A 98 10.35 -9.59 15.97
N THR A 99 11.20 -10.46 16.52
CA THR A 99 12.20 -11.23 15.75
C THR A 99 11.53 -12.16 14.74
N GLU A 100 10.55 -12.95 15.17
CA GLU A 100 9.84 -13.92 14.30
C GLU A 100 9.04 -13.23 13.19
N LEU A 101 8.46 -12.05 13.47
CA LEU A 101 7.73 -11.25 12.48
C LEU A 101 8.65 -10.36 11.65
N ASN A 102 9.96 -10.39 11.89
CA ASN A 102 10.95 -9.49 11.27
C ASN A 102 10.46 -8.04 11.26
N THR A 103 10.24 -7.49 12.45
CA THR A 103 9.69 -6.15 12.67
C THR A 103 10.25 -5.53 13.95
N GLU A 104 10.01 -4.24 14.16
CA GLU A 104 10.48 -3.53 15.35
C GLU A 104 9.72 -3.92 16.63
N GLU A 105 10.43 -4.04 17.76
CA GLU A 105 9.85 -4.34 19.08
C GLU A 105 8.76 -3.34 19.47
N ILE A 106 9.00 -2.05 19.23
CA ILE A 106 8.07 -0.95 19.53
C ILE A 106 6.75 -1.15 18.80
N TRP A 107 6.79 -1.62 17.55
CA TRP A 107 5.58 -1.90 16.78
C TRP A 107 4.76 -3.03 17.41
N VAL A 108 5.41 -4.14 17.79
CA VAL A 108 4.73 -5.27 18.46
C VAL A 108 4.12 -4.82 19.78
N PHE A 109 4.89 -4.10 20.61
CA PHE A 109 4.42 -3.56 21.89
C PHE A 109 3.17 -2.68 21.72
N SER A 110 3.18 -1.79 20.72
CA SER A 110 2.02 -0.94 20.38
C SER A 110 0.79 -1.77 19.97
N GLN A 111 0.98 -2.82 19.15
CA GLN A 111 -0.14 -3.67 18.73
C GLN A 111 -0.73 -4.45 19.90
N VAL A 112 0.10 -5.02 20.79
CA VAL A 112 -0.35 -5.73 21.99
C VAL A 112 -1.19 -4.82 22.88
N ASN A 113 -0.70 -3.62 23.21
CA ASN A 113 -1.42 -2.68 24.06
C ASN A 113 -2.73 -2.20 23.42
N SER A 114 -2.77 -2.01 22.10
CA SER A 114 -3.98 -1.58 21.39
C SER A 114 -5.10 -2.62 21.34
N GLN A 115 -4.84 -3.87 21.73
CA GLN A 115 -5.86 -4.93 21.80
C GLN A 115 -6.33 -5.21 23.24
N LEU A 116 -5.66 -4.61 24.24
CA LEU A 116 -5.98 -4.76 25.66
C LEU A 116 -6.85 -3.61 26.19
N PHE A 117 -7.15 -2.60 25.37
CA PHE A 117 -8.02 -1.45 25.68
C PHE A 117 -9.03 -1.21 24.55
#